data_AF-A0A3Q1HWG7-F1
#
_entry.id   AF-A0A3Q1HWG7-F1
#
_cell.length_a   1.000
_cell.length_b   1.000
_cell.length_c   1.000
_cell.angle_alpha   90.00
_cell.angle_beta   90.00
_cell.angle_gamma   90.00
#
_symmetry.space_group_name_H-M   'P 1'
#
loop_
_entity.id
_entity.type
_entity.pdbx_description
1 polymer ?
#
loop_
_entity_poly.entity_id
_entity_poly.type
_entity_poly.pdbx_seq_one_letter_code
_entity_poly.pdbx_strand_id
1 'polypeptide(L)'
;MSLEATCLCGLSHMHMRQGPSASASFLFTLEGAGAQRQLFIMKSYFVLLSFLLLVSHGSSAVITGACEKDSQCGGGMCCAVSLWIRSLRMCTPMGQEGDDCHPMSHKVPYLGRRLHHTCPCLPHLACVTIEEGKSKCLSPFKNPDYYL
;
A
#
# COMPACT_ATOMS: atom_id res chain seq x y z
N MET A 1 34.03 -27.39 25.60
CA MET A 1 32.69 -26.78 25.43
C MET A 1 32.93 -25.39 24.86
N SER A 2 32.45 -24.99 23.69
CA SER A 2 31.24 -25.39 22.98
C SER A 2 31.44 -25.42 21.46
N LEU A 3 30.55 -26.18 20.84
CA LEU A 3 30.45 -26.55 19.43
C LEU A 3 29.93 -25.43 18.50
N GLU A 4 30.22 -25.65 17.21
CA GLU A 4 29.80 -24.98 15.98
C GLU A 4 28.29 -24.75 15.78
N ALA A 5 27.95 -23.81 14.89
CA ALA A 5 27.24 -24.12 13.64
C ALA A 5 27.42 -23.00 12.60
N THR A 6 27.54 -23.42 11.35
CA THR A 6 28.13 -22.73 10.20
C THR A 6 27.06 -22.33 9.19
N CYS A 7 27.20 -21.17 8.53
CA CYS A 7 26.80 -21.04 7.12
C CYS A 7 27.57 -19.90 6.43
N LEU A 8 28.53 -20.30 5.59
CA LEU A 8 29.39 -19.48 4.73
C LEU A 8 28.74 -19.27 3.36
N CYS A 9 29.01 -18.11 2.76
CA CYS A 9 29.40 -17.89 1.34
C CYS A 9 29.46 -16.36 1.15
N GLY A 10 30.59 -15.68 0.92
CA GLY A 10 31.83 -16.09 0.28
C GLY A 10 31.94 -15.41 -1.10
N LEU A 11 32.44 -14.18 -1.13
CA LEU A 11 32.72 -13.37 -2.32
C LEU A 11 33.90 -13.96 -3.10
N SER A 12 33.79 -14.20 -4.42
CA SER A 12 34.91 -14.14 -5.40
C SER A 12 34.48 -14.43 -6.85
N HIS A 13 34.63 -13.41 -7.72
CA HIS A 13 35.43 -13.43 -8.96
C HIS A 13 35.43 -14.72 -9.84
N MET A 14 34.84 -14.67 -11.05
CA MET A 14 35.56 -14.75 -12.35
C MET A 14 34.68 -15.08 -13.57
N HIS A 15 35.06 -14.45 -14.69
CA HIS A 15 34.99 -14.93 -16.09
C HIS A 15 33.64 -14.92 -16.83
N MET A 16 33.54 -14.01 -17.80
CA MET A 16 33.14 -14.39 -19.16
C MET A 16 34.24 -13.98 -20.14
N ARG A 17 34.77 -14.98 -20.84
CA ARG A 17 35.73 -14.84 -21.93
C ARG A 17 34.99 -15.14 -23.22
N GLN A 18 34.93 -14.19 -24.15
CA GLN A 18 35.03 -14.46 -25.59
C GLN A 18 35.18 -13.14 -26.37
N GLY A 19 36.39 -12.87 -26.86
CA GLY A 19 36.57 -12.23 -28.17
C GLY A 19 36.75 -13.32 -29.24
N PRO A 20 36.95 -12.99 -30.53
CA PRO A 20 37.52 -11.73 -31.01
C PRO A 20 36.93 -11.14 -32.31
N SER A 21 37.44 -9.95 -32.63
CA SER A 21 37.78 -9.46 -33.99
C SER A 21 36.88 -8.39 -34.62
N ALA A 22 37.40 -7.16 -34.54
CA ALA A 22 37.45 -6.13 -35.58
C ALA A 22 36.51 -6.24 -36.79
N SER A 23 35.72 -5.20 -37.03
CA SER A 23 36.02 -4.29 -38.13
C SER A 23 35.24 -2.99 -38.06
N ALA A 24 35.95 -1.94 -38.41
CA ALA A 24 35.50 -0.58 -38.50
C ALA A 24 34.44 -0.39 -39.60
N SER A 25 33.60 0.63 -39.37
CA SER A 25 33.02 1.52 -40.39
C SER A 25 32.18 0.90 -41.51
N PHE A 26 30.88 1.20 -41.52
CA PHE A 26 30.26 1.70 -42.76
C PHE A 26 29.23 2.78 -42.44
N LEU A 27 29.61 4.00 -42.81
CA LEU A 27 28.74 5.14 -43.06
C LEU A 27 27.58 4.71 -43.97
N PHE A 28 26.35 5.05 -43.58
CA PHE A 28 25.36 5.53 -44.54
C PHE A 28 24.94 6.94 -44.16
N THR A 29 25.32 7.82 -45.08
CA THR A 29 25.17 9.27 -45.15
C THR A 29 23.73 9.70 -45.45
N LEU A 30 23.40 10.90 -44.96
CA LEU A 30 22.44 11.88 -45.48
C LEU A 30 21.00 11.43 -45.78
N GLU A 31 20.08 11.78 -44.86
CA GLU A 31 18.89 12.64 -45.08
C GLU A 31 17.89 12.43 -43.93
N GLY A 32 17.40 13.52 -43.32
CA GLY A 32 16.23 13.47 -42.41
C GLY A 32 16.51 13.39 -40.90
N ALA A 33 17.35 14.27 -40.35
CA ALA A 33 17.55 14.41 -38.89
C ALA A 33 16.29 14.79 -38.07
N GLY A 34 15.16 15.09 -38.74
CA GLY A 34 13.88 15.39 -38.09
C GLY A 34 13.09 14.17 -37.62
N ALA A 35 13.04 13.08 -38.40
CA ALA A 35 12.11 11.97 -38.17
C ALA A 35 12.57 11.01 -37.05
N GLN A 36 13.88 10.75 -36.94
CA GLN A 36 14.45 9.88 -35.90
C GLN A 36 14.32 10.50 -34.50
N ARG A 37 14.59 11.79 -34.35
CA ARG A 37 14.44 12.52 -33.07
C ARG A 37 12.98 12.55 -32.61
N GLN A 38 12.04 12.72 -33.55
CA GLN A 38 10.60 12.68 -33.29
C GLN A 38 10.12 11.31 -32.78
N LEU A 39 10.62 10.21 -33.38
CA LEU A 39 10.24 8.86 -32.97
C LEU A 39 10.74 8.52 -31.56
N PHE A 40 11.95 8.93 -31.18
CA PHE A 40 12.49 8.76 -29.84
C PHE A 40 11.73 9.59 -28.78
N ILE A 41 11.36 10.84 -29.11
CA ILE A 41 10.55 11.70 -28.23
C ILE A 41 9.16 11.11 -28.03
N MET A 42 8.52 10.62 -29.09
CA MET A 42 7.18 10.01 -29.02
C MET A 42 7.17 8.70 -28.21
N LYS A 43 8.19 7.86 -28.36
CA LYS A 43 8.38 6.64 -27.55
C LYS A 43 8.62 6.96 -26.08
N SER A 44 9.47 7.96 -25.80
CA SER A 44 9.73 8.42 -24.44
C SER A 44 8.47 8.98 -23.78
N TYR A 45 7.69 9.79 -24.49
CA TYR A 45 6.43 10.33 -24.01
C TYR A 45 5.39 9.21 -23.77
N PHE A 46 5.28 8.24 -24.68
CA PHE A 46 4.38 7.10 -24.53
C PHE A 46 4.73 6.24 -23.31
N VAL A 47 6.02 6.00 -23.08
CA VAL A 47 6.51 5.28 -21.89
C VAL A 47 6.24 6.08 -20.63
N LEU A 48 6.50 7.39 -20.62
CA LEU A 48 6.22 8.27 -19.49
C LEU A 48 4.71 8.31 -19.17
N LEU A 49 3.86 8.46 -20.19
CA LEU A 49 2.41 8.46 -20.06
C LEU A 49 1.91 7.12 -19.51
N SER A 50 2.46 6.00 -20.00
CA SER A 50 2.15 4.67 -19.50
C SER A 50 2.53 4.53 -18.02
N PHE A 51 3.74 4.94 -17.63
CA PHE A 51 4.15 4.95 -16.22
C PHE A 51 3.24 5.82 -15.34
N LEU A 52 2.85 7.01 -15.81
CA LEU A 52 1.93 7.89 -15.09
C LEU A 52 0.53 7.27 -14.94
N LEU A 53 0.03 6.59 -15.97
CA LEU A 53 -1.26 5.87 -15.92
C LEU A 53 -1.20 4.68 -14.97
N LEU A 54 -0.11 3.90 -15.01
CA LEU A 54 0.14 2.78 -14.09
C LEU A 54 0.25 3.25 -12.63
N VAL A 55 0.95 4.37 -12.38
CA VAL A 55 1.03 4.97 -11.04
C VAL A 55 -0.32 5.53 -10.59
N SER A 56 -1.13 6.07 -11.51
CA SER A 56 -2.48 6.56 -11.21
C SER A 56 -3.47 5.44 -10.88
N HIS A 57 -3.30 4.27 -11.51
CA HIS A 57 -4.08 3.06 -11.24
C HIS A 57 -3.53 2.19 -10.11
N GLY A 58 -2.29 2.44 -9.69
CA GLY A 58 -1.68 1.76 -8.56
C GLY A 58 -2.38 2.13 -7.28
N SER A 59 -3.15 1.20 -6.70
CA SER A 59 -3.46 1.21 -5.27
C SER A 59 -2.14 1.45 -4.54
N SER A 60 -2.01 2.63 -3.92
CA SER A 60 -0.80 3.06 -3.22
C SER A 60 -0.25 1.89 -2.40
N ALA A 61 0.94 1.39 -2.76
CA ALA A 61 1.62 0.41 -1.94
C ALA A 61 2.06 1.14 -0.66
N VAL A 62 1.36 0.86 0.44
CA VAL A 62 1.59 1.50 1.73
C VAL A 62 2.88 0.93 2.33
N ILE A 63 4.02 1.53 1.98
CA ILE A 63 5.35 1.12 2.47
C ILE A 63 5.55 1.54 3.95
N THR A 64 4.81 2.56 4.42
CA THR A 64 5.02 3.18 5.75
C THR A 64 3.77 3.23 6.65
N GLY A 65 2.70 2.55 6.27
CA GLY A 65 1.44 2.55 7.04
C GLY A 65 0.58 3.81 6.89
N ALA A 66 1.07 4.89 6.27
CA ALA A 66 0.35 6.16 6.16
C ALA A 66 -0.73 6.16 5.05
N CYS A 67 -1.83 6.90 5.27
CA CYS A 67 -2.97 6.93 4.34
C CYS A 67 -3.75 8.25 4.40
N GLU A 68 -4.57 8.53 3.38
CA GLU A 68 -5.56 9.62 3.40
C GLU A 68 -7.01 9.13 3.27
N LYS A 69 -7.21 7.98 2.62
CA LYS A 69 -8.52 7.36 2.36
C LYS A 69 -8.44 5.87 2.62
N ASP A 70 -9.58 5.26 3.00
CA ASP A 70 -9.67 3.82 3.26
C ASP A 70 -9.27 2.97 2.03
N SER A 71 -9.45 3.48 0.81
CA SER A 71 -9.09 2.76 -0.44
C SER A 71 -7.58 2.53 -0.62
N GLN A 72 -6.74 3.21 0.15
CA GLN A 72 -5.28 2.99 0.17
C GLN A 72 -4.89 1.84 1.10
N CYS A 73 -5.79 1.47 2.02
CA CYS A 73 -5.56 0.41 2.99
C CYS A 73 -6.07 -0.93 2.47
N GLY A 74 -5.54 -2.02 3.04
CA GLY A 74 -6.00 -3.37 2.73
C GLY A 74 -7.42 -3.66 3.23
N GLY A 75 -7.98 -4.78 2.80
CA GLY A 75 -9.26 -5.28 3.33
C GLY A 75 -9.19 -5.47 4.85
N GLY A 76 -10.25 -5.09 5.55
CA GLY A 76 -10.29 -5.16 7.02
C GLY A 76 -9.50 -4.05 7.73
N MET A 77 -9.10 -3.00 7.01
CA MET A 77 -8.40 -1.83 7.57
C MET A 77 -9.13 -0.54 7.23
N CYS A 78 -9.00 0.47 8.08
CA CYS A 78 -9.49 1.82 7.85
C CYS A 78 -8.36 2.84 7.97
N CYS A 79 -8.52 4.00 7.35
CA CYS A 79 -7.55 5.08 7.45
C CYS A 79 -7.89 5.98 8.64
N ALA A 80 -7.32 5.71 9.82
CA ALA A 80 -7.64 6.41 11.06
C ALA A 80 -6.57 7.44 11.46
N VAL A 81 -6.97 8.44 12.25
CA VAL A 81 -6.05 9.42 12.84
C VAL A 81 -5.28 8.78 13.99
N SER A 82 -3.98 9.03 14.08
CA SER A 82 -3.16 8.57 15.21
C SER A 82 -3.59 9.20 16.53
N LEU A 83 -3.57 8.43 17.61
CA LEU A 83 -3.90 8.87 18.98
C LEU A 83 -2.96 9.99 19.46
N TRP A 84 -1.70 9.98 19.02
CA TRP A 84 -0.65 10.87 19.52
C TRP A 84 -0.44 12.11 18.64
N ILE A 85 -0.70 11.99 17.34
CA ILE A 85 -0.36 13.02 16.34
C ILE A 85 -1.56 13.21 15.40
N ARG A 86 -2.29 14.32 15.58
CA ARG A 86 -3.51 14.62 14.78
C ARG A 86 -3.24 14.78 13.28
N SER A 87 -2.02 15.17 12.89
CA SER A 87 -1.63 15.34 11.49
C SER A 87 -1.27 14.03 10.80
N LEU A 88 -1.15 12.91 11.54
CA LEU A 88 -0.74 11.63 11.00
C LEU A 88 -1.92 10.66 10.95
N ARG A 89 -2.11 10.05 9.78
CA ARG A 89 -3.12 9.02 9.55
C ARG A 89 -2.44 7.74 9.09
N MET A 90 -2.94 6.63 9.59
CA MET A 90 -2.41 5.31 9.25
C MET A 90 -3.51 4.31 8.97
N CYS A 91 -3.17 3.28 8.20
CA CYS A 91 -4.01 2.11 8.07
C CYS A 91 -4.05 1.38 9.41
N THR A 92 -5.23 1.37 10.02
CA THR A 92 -5.52 0.76 11.31
C THR A 92 -6.49 -0.41 11.09
N PRO A 93 -6.30 -1.56 11.75
CA PRO A 93 -7.23 -2.67 11.63
C PRO A 93 -8.63 -2.30 12.16
N MET A 94 -9.65 -2.96 11.64
CA MET A 94 -11.01 -2.88 12.18
C MET A 94 -11.09 -3.45 13.61
N GLY A 95 -12.07 -2.97 14.39
CA GLY A 95 -12.26 -3.39 15.77
C GLY A 95 -12.69 -4.86 15.90
N GLN A 96 -12.06 -5.57 16.83
CA GLN A 96 -12.36 -6.95 17.21
C GLN A 96 -13.35 -6.99 18.38
N GLU A 97 -13.80 -8.19 18.77
CA GLU A 97 -14.75 -8.34 19.87
C GLU A 97 -14.18 -7.75 21.18
N GLY A 98 -14.92 -6.83 21.80
CA GLY A 98 -14.53 -6.12 23.03
C GLY A 98 -13.84 -4.77 22.82
N ASP A 99 -13.35 -4.48 21.61
CA ASP A 99 -12.67 -3.22 21.29
C ASP A 99 -13.62 -2.03 21.39
N ASP A 100 -13.08 -0.87 21.76
CA ASP A 100 -13.84 0.36 21.79
C ASP A 100 -14.15 0.83 20.36
N CYS A 101 -15.41 1.20 20.15
CA CYS A 101 -15.92 1.65 18.87
C CYS A 101 -16.70 2.95 19.04
N HIS A 102 -16.98 3.63 17.93
CA HIS A 102 -17.85 4.80 17.93
C HIS A 102 -19.09 4.52 17.08
N PRO A 103 -20.32 4.76 17.58
CA PRO A 103 -21.55 4.42 16.83
C PRO A 103 -21.66 5.12 15.48
N MET A 104 -21.08 6.32 15.36
CA MET A 104 -21.01 7.08 14.09
C MET A 104 -19.85 6.67 13.17
N SER A 105 -19.14 5.57 13.45
CA SER A 105 -18.08 5.07 12.57
C SER A 105 -18.68 4.48 11.30
N HIS A 106 -18.54 5.18 10.17
CA HIS A 106 -18.98 4.69 8.86
C HIS A 106 -18.28 3.38 8.45
N LYS A 107 -18.97 2.55 7.66
CA LYS A 107 -18.44 1.32 7.08
C LYS A 107 -17.18 1.56 6.23
N VAL A 108 -16.33 0.55 6.14
CA VAL A 108 -15.15 0.52 5.26
C VAL A 108 -15.54 -0.11 3.90
N PRO A 109 -15.09 0.43 2.76
CA PRO A 109 -14.33 1.67 2.62
C PRO A 109 -15.22 2.90 2.72
N TYR A 110 -14.79 3.88 3.52
CA TYR A 110 -15.40 5.21 3.54
C TYR A 110 -14.81 6.08 2.43
N LEU A 111 -15.67 6.68 1.60
CA LEU A 111 -15.25 7.52 0.47
C LEU A 111 -14.70 8.89 0.90
N GLY A 112 -14.99 9.32 2.13
CA GLY A 112 -14.47 10.56 2.70
C GLY A 112 -13.18 10.38 3.50
N ARG A 113 -12.81 11.42 4.25
CA ARG A 113 -11.69 11.38 5.21
C ARG A 113 -12.21 11.09 6.61
N ARG A 114 -11.60 10.14 7.31
CA ARG A 114 -11.92 9.90 8.73
C ARG A 114 -11.23 10.97 9.58
N LEU A 115 -11.97 11.47 10.56
CA LEU A 115 -11.49 12.41 11.57
C LEU A 115 -11.32 11.76 12.94
N HIS A 116 -11.90 10.57 13.11
CA HIS A 116 -11.83 9.80 14.35
C HIS A 116 -10.62 8.87 14.33
N HIS A 117 -10.12 8.58 15.53
CA HIS A 117 -9.05 7.60 15.77
C HIS A 117 -9.57 6.16 15.78
N THR A 118 -10.89 5.98 15.74
CA THR A 118 -11.56 4.67 15.87
C THR A 118 -11.99 4.15 14.50
N CYS A 119 -11.60 2.91 14.19
CA CYS A 119 -12.13 2.17 13.04
C CYS A 119 -13.49 1.51 13.39
N PRO A 120 -14.34 1.20 12.40
CA PRO A 120 -15.53 0.40 12.63
C PRO A 120 -15.16 -1.04 13.02
N CYS A 121 -16.10 -1.73 13.66
CA CYS A 121 -15.96 -3.14 14.01
C CYS A 121 -15.89 -4.03 12.76
N LEU A 122 -15.32 -5.22 12.89
CA LEU A 122 -15.36 -6.25 11.84
C LEU A 122 -16.80 -6.55 11.40
N PRO A 123 -17.02 -7.02 10.15
CA PRO A 123 -18.36 -7.20 9.59
C PRO A 123 -19.30 -8.14 10.34
N HIS A 124 -18.77 -9.00 11.22
CA HIS A 124 -19.53 -9.95 12.04
C HIS A 124 -19.85 -9.41 13.45
N LEU A 125 -19.44 -8.18 13.74
CA LEU A 125 -19.63 -7.50 15.02
C LEU A 125 -20.42 -6.22 14.79
N ALA A 126 -21.15 -5.77 15.80
CA ALA A 126 -21.79 -4.47 15.80
C ALA A 126 -21.25 -3.59 16.93
N CYS A 127 -21.24 -2.29 16.69
CA CYS A 127 -20.85 -1.29 17.67
C CYS A 127 -22.06 -0.97 18.54
N VAL A 128 -22.00 -1.35 19.82
CA VAL A 128 -23.11 -1.24 20.75
C VAL A 128 -22.71 -0.42 21.96
N THR A 129 -23.56 0.53 22.34
CA THR A 129 -23.37 1.32 23.55
C THR A 129 -23.82 0.50 24.76
N ILE A 130 -22.90 0.24 25.67
CA ILE A 130 -23.17 -0.45 26.95
C ILE A 130 -23.62 0.58 28.01
N GLU A 131 -24.20 0.09 29.12
CA GLU A 131 -24.71 0.91 30.24
C GLU A 131 -23.70 1.94 30.79
N GLU A 132 -22.40 1.73 30.57
CA GLU A 132 -21.34 2.68 30.97
C GLU A 132 -21.19 3.91 30.02
N GLY A 133 -22.05 4.04 29.01
CA GLY A 133 -21.96 5.10 27.98
C GLY A 133 -20.79 4.93 27.00
N LYS A 134 -19.98 3.87 27.17
CA LYS A 134 -18.93 3.47 26.23
C LYS A 134 -19.55 2.59 25.16
N SER A 135 -19.00 2.63 23.94
CA SER A 135 -19.45 1.75 22.86
C SER A 135 -18.36 0.74 22.54
N LYS A 136 -18.76 -0.53 22.41
CA LYS A 136 -17.86 -1.66 22.16
C LYS A 136 -18.33 -2.51 21.00
N CYS A 137 -17.38 -3.16 20.33
CA CYS A 137 -17.65 -4.14 19.30
C CYS A 137 -18.12 -5.46 19.94
N LEU A 138 -19.39 -5.81 19.76
CA LEU A 138 -19.98 -7.03 20.33
C LEU A 138 -20.56 -7.92 19.24
N SER A 139 -20.49 -9.22 19.46
CA SER A 139 -21.19 -10.18 18.61
C SER A 139 -22.70 -10.12 18.86
N PRO A 140 -23.53 -9.91 17.83
CA PRO A 140 -24.99 -9.91 17.95
C PRO A 140 -25.57 -11.21 18.52
N PHE A 141 -24.92 -12.34 18.25
CA PHE A 141 -25.40 -13.66 18.68
C PHE A 141 -25.15 -13.96 20.16
N LYS A 142 -24.07 -13.40 20.72
CA LYS A 142 -23.64 -13.66 22.10
C LYS A 142 -24.23 -12.68 23.10
N ASN A 143 -24.64 -11.50 22.63
CA ASN A 143 -25.10 -10.40 23.47
C ASN A 143 -26.44 -9.84 22.95
N PRO A 144 -27.51 -10.66 22.84
CA PRO A 144 -28.78 -10.23 22.25
C PRO A 144 -29.46 -9.11 23.06
N ASP A 145 -29.22 -9.06 24.37
CA ASP A 145 -29.87 -8.10 25.28
C ASP A 145 -29.55 -6.63 24.97
N TYR A 146 -28.41 -6.36 24.32
CA TYR A 146 -28.01 -4.99 23.96
C TYR A 146 -28.55 -4.52 22.59
N TYR A 147 -29.30 -5.38 21.88
CA TYR A 147 -29.91 -5.07 20.59
C TYR A 147 -31.45 -4.99 20.65
N LEU A 148 -32.02 -5.18 21.86
CA LEU A 148 -33.46 -5.20 22.13
C LEU A 148 -34.00 -3.83 22.55
#